data_AF-A0A7X8AXM7-F1
#
_entry.id   AF-A0A7X8AXM7-F1
#
_cell.length_a   1.000
_cell.length_b   1.000
_cell.length_c   1.000
_cell.angle_alpha   90.00
_cell.angle_beta   90.00
_cell.angle_gamma   90.00
#
_symmetry.space_group_name_H-M   'P 1'
#
loop_
_entity.id
_entity.type
_entity.pdbx_description
1 polymer ?
#
loop_
_entity_poly.entity_id
_entity_poly.type
_entity_poly.pdbx_seq_one_letter_code
_entity_poly.pdbx_strand_id
1 'polypeptide(L)'
;MDVTSESVNFQLTESFGETKEGIWLKENAHKFGFIIRYPKDKEHITGYIYEPWHIRYLGVDLATEITEMGLTYEEYLVEKGLIHEVYSQDKK
;
A
#
# COMPACT_ATOMS: atom_id res chain seq x y z
N MET A 1 -1.11 3.93 9.28
CA MET A 1 -0.12 3.91 10.38
C MET A 1 1.22 3.81 9.70
N ASP A 2 2.20 4.60 10.14
CA ASP A 2 3.54 4.58 9.57
C ASP A 2 4.44 3.71 10.44
N VAL A 3 5.16 2.79 9.81
CA VAL A 3 6.06 1.84 10.47
C VAL A 3 7.44 1.87 9.82
N THR A 4 8.47 1.63 10.59
CA THR A 4 9.86 1.70 10.14
C THR A 4 10.73 0.77 11.00
N SER A 5 12.03 0.78 10.78
CA SER A 5 12.98 -0.07 11.50
C SER A 5 14.33 0.62 11.70
N GLU A 6 15.15 0.03 12.57
CA GLU A 6 16.50 0.50 12.84
C GLU A 6 17.38 0.54 11.57
N SER A 7 17.14 -0.36 10.61
CA SER A 7 17.93 -0.45 9.37
C SER A 7 17.87 0.81 8.49
N VAL A 8 16.88 1.68 8.72
CA VAL A 8 16.76 3.01 8.09
C VAL A 8 16.74 4.13 9.12
N ASN A 9 17.33 3.93 10.29
CA ASN A 9 17.37 4.89 11.40
C ASN A 9 15.98 5.41 11.79
N PHE A 10 14.97 4.53 11.73
CA PHE A 10 13.57 4.85 11.99
C PHE A 10 13.02 6.01 11.14
N GLN A 11 13.60 6.25 9.96
CA GLN A 11 13.10 7.25 9.02
C GLN A 11 11.99 6.69 8.13
N LEU A 12 11.17 7.57 7.58
CA LEU A 12 10.16 7.26 6.58
C LEU A 12 10.73 7.55 5.19
N THR A 13 11.43 6.56 4.62
CA THR A 13 12.14 6.69 3.34
C THR A 13 11.85 5.51 2.43
N GLU A 14 11.93 5.71 1.12
CA GLU A 14 11.71 4.64 0.14
C GLU A 14 12.69 3.47 0.32
N SER A 15 13.90 3.75 0.79
CA SER A 15 14.92 2.75 1.12
C SER A 15 14.46 1.73 2.16
N PHE A 16 13.44 2.04 2.98
CA PHE A 16 12.83 1.05 3.88
C PHE A 16 12.30 -0.17 3.11
N GLY A 17 11.74 0.05 1.91
CA GLY A 17 11.23 -1.03 1.06
C GLY A 17 12.31 -1.98 0.53
N GLU A 18 13.58 -1.62 0.65
CA GLU A 18 14.73 -2.43 0.23
C GLU A 18 15.35 -3.23 1.39
N THR A 19 14.93 -2.96 2.64
CA THR A 19 15.43 -3.67 3.81
C THR A 19 14.72 -5.00 4.01
N LYS A 20 15.27 -5.88 4.86
CA LYS A 20 14.63 -7.17 5.18
C LYS A 20 13.27 -6.97 5.85
N GLU A 21 13.15 -5.95 6.69
CA GLU A 21 11.95 -5.57 7.42
C GLU A 21 10.87 -5.01 6.49
N GLY A 22 11.23 -4.14 5.55
CA GLY A 22 10.28 -3.60 4.57
C GLY A 22 9.80 -4.66 3.56
N ILE A 23 10.71 -5.54 3.10
CA ILE A 23 10.33 -6.69 2.26
C ILE A 23 9.39 -7.63 3.02
N TRP A 24 9.75 -7.98 4.27
CA TRP A 24 8.88 -8.79 5.12
C TRP A 24 7.51 -8.14 5.31
N LEU A 25 7.47 -6.84 5.57
CA LEU A 25 6.21 -6.10 5.74
C LEU A 25 5.35 -6.18 4.47
N LYS A 26 5.93 -5.91 3.29
CA LYS A 26 5.22 -6.01 2.00
C LYS A 26 4.62 -7.40 1.78
N GLU A 27 5.36 -8.46 2.12
CA GLU A 27 4.95 -9.85 1.92
C GLU A 27 3.98 -10.38 3.00
N ASN A 28 3.92 -9.76 4.18
CA ASN A 28 3.20 -10.34 5.32
C ASN A 28 2.11 -9.44 5.91
N ALA A 29 2.06 -8.13 5.59
CA ALA A 29 1.08 -7.20 6.15
C ALA A 29 -0.37 -7.68 6.00
N HIS A 30 -0.71 -8.30 4.85
CA HIS A 30 -2.06 -8.77 4.56
C HIS A 30 -2.54 -9.86 5.54
N LYS A 31 -1.64 -10.70 6.04
CA LYS A 31 -1.91 -11.74 7.05
C LYS A 31 -2.44 -11.15 8.36
N PHE A 32 -2.20 -9.86 8.59
CA PHE A 32 -2.63 -9.11 9.76
C PHE A 32 -3.69 -8.05 9.42
N GLY A 33 -4.24 -8.08 8.21
CA GLY A 33 -5.28 -7.17 7.76
C GLY A 33 -4.79 -5.82 7.27
N PHE A 34 -3.51 -5.70 6.90
CA PHE A 34 -2.92 -4.47 6.37
C PHE A 34 -2.49 -4.61 4.91
N ILE A 35 -2.56 -3.52 4.17
CA ILE A 35 -1.91 -3.38 2.86
C ILE A 35 -0.83 -2.29 2.92
N ILE A 36 0.17 -2.38 2.03
CA ILE A 36 1.00 -1.22 1.68
C ILE A 36 0.10 -0.28 0.87
N ARG A 37 -0.24 0.88 1.44
CA ARG A 37 -1.30 1.73 0.89
C ARG A 37 -0.90 2.40 -0.42
N TYR A 38 0.38 2.75 -0.54
CA TYR A 38 0.96 3.46 -1.67
C TYR A 38 2.11 2.63 -2.26
N PRO A 39 1.80 1.63 -3.10
CA PRO A 39 2.81 0.76 -3.70
C PRO A 39 3.59 1.47 -4.83
N LYS A 40 4.77 0.92 -5.13
CA LYS A 40 5.65 1.42 -6.20
C LYS A 40 4.93 1.42 -7.56
N ASP A 41 5.23 2.41 -8.38
CA ASP A 41 4.71 2.58 -9.75
C ASP A 41 3.18 2.80 -9.85
N LYS A 42 2.51 3.13 -8.75
CA LYS A 42 1.05 3.35 -8.67
C LYS A 42 0.66 4.79 -8.26
N GLU A 43 1.57 5.74 -8.41
CA GLU A 43 1.33 7.16 -8.10
C GLU A 43 0.21 7.76 -8.95
N HIS A 44 0.15 7.43 -10.24
CA HIS A 44 -0.90 7.88 -11.15
C HIS A 44 -2.32 7.37 -10.78
N ILE A 45 -2.42 6.41 -9.87
CA ILE A 45 -3.69 5.87 -9.36
C ILE A 45 -3.96 6.41 -7.95
N THR A 46 -2.98 6.27 -7.07
CA THR A 46 -3.17 6.58 -5.64
C THR A 46 -2.98 8.06 -5.32
N GLY A 47 -2.28 8.80 -6.18
CA GLY A 47 -1.89 10.20 -5.97
C GLY A 47 -0.68 10.41 -5.05
N TYR A 48 -0.01 9.32 -4.63
CA TYR A 48 1.11 9.35 -3.71
C TYR A 48 2.29 8.56 -4.27
N ILE A 49 3.51 9.02 -3.96
CA ILE A 49 4.75 8.31 -4.25
C ILE A 49 4.78 6.95 -3.53
N TYR A 50 5.80 6.14 -3.81
CA TYR A 50 6.00 4.90 -3.08
C TYR A 50 6.24 5.15 -1.58
N GLU A 51 5.36 4.63 -0.72
CA GLU A 51 5.51 4.74 0.74
C GLU A 51 5.53 3.34 1.38
N PRO A 52 6.68 2.63 1.38
CA PRO A 52 6.79 1.30 1.98
C PRO A 52 6.49 1.24 3.48
N TRP A 53 6.53 2.39 4.16
CA TRP A 53 6.23 2.52 5.59
C TRP A 53 4.74 2.65 5.88
N HIS A 54 3.92 3.06 4.91
CA HIS A 54 2.52 3.43 5.15
C HIS A 54 1.60 2.22 4.99
N ILE A 55 1.15 1.67 6.13
CA ILE A 55 0.21 0.56 6.17
C ILE A 55 -1.22 1.02 6.47
N ARG A 56 -2.17 0.43 5.77
CA ARG A 56 -3.61 0.67 5.94
C ARG A 56 -4.33 -0.59 6.38
N TYR A 57 -4.99 -0.53 7.54
CA TYR A 57 -5.85 -1.61 8.00
C TYR A 57 -7.17 -1.65 7.21
N LEU A 58 -7.53 -2.84 6.75
CA LEU A 58 -8.76 -3.17 6.03
C LEU A 58 -9.44 -4.44 6.56
N GLY A 59 -8.81 -5.16 7.49
CA GLY A 59 -9.24 -6.50 7.91
C GLY A 59 -8.56 -7.60 7.08
N VAL A 60 -8.40 -8.79 7.66
CA VAL A 60 -7.59 -9.89 7.09
C VAL A 60 -8.09 -10.33 5.72
N ASP A 61 -9.39 -10.59 5.58
CA ASP A 61 -9.97 -11.11 4.34
C ASP A 61 -9.76 -10.14 3.17
N LEU A 62 -10.15 -8.88 3.36
CA LEU A 62 -10.03 -7.84 2.33
C LEU A 62 -8.58 -7.51 1.98
N ALA A 63 -7.70 -7.40 2.97
CA ALA A 63 -6.28 -7.13 2.72
C ALA A 63 -5.61 -8.28 1.95
N THR A 64 -5.99 -9.53 2.25
CA THR A 64 -5.49 -10.72 1.56
C THR A 64 -5.97 -10.72 0.11
N GLU A 65 -7.26 -10.51 -0.13
CA GLU A 65 -7.83 -10.46 -1.49
C GLU A 65 -7.16 -9.37 -2.35
N ILE A 66 -7.02 -8.14 -1.83
CA ILE A 66 -6.35 -7.04 -2.54
C ILE A 66 -4.90 -7.40 -2.88
N THR A 67 -4.19 -8.02 -1.94
CA THR A 67 -2.78 -8.40 -2.11
C THR A 67 -2.61 -9.49 -3.15
N GLU A 68 -3.47 -10.51 -3.16
CA GLU A 68 -3.47 -11.60 -4.15
C GLU A 68 -3.80 -11.10 -5.56
N MET A 69 -4.71 -10.12 -5.67
CA MET A 69 -5.04 -9.48 -6.95
C MET A 69 -3.95 -8.51 -7.44
N GLY A 70 -3.00 -8.13 -6.58
CA GLY A 70 -1.95 -7.16 -6.92
C GLY A 70 -2.48 -5.75 -7.21
N LEU A 71 -3.65 -5.40 -6.63
CA LEU A 71 -4.32 -4.13 -6.86
C LEU A 71 -4.00 -3.10 -5.78
N THR A 72 -4.12 -1.83 -6.14
CA THR A 72 -4.35 -0.76 -5.17
C THR A 72 -5.76 -0.87 -4.59
N TYR A 73 -6.03 -0.15 -3.50
CA TYR A 73 -7.39 -0.13 -2.94
C TYR A 73 -8.39 0.53 -3.91
N GLU A 74 -7.99 1.59 -4.61
CA GLU A 74 -8.77 2.25 -5.64
C GLU A 74 -9.14 1.29 -6.78
N GLU A 75 -8.17 0.59 -7.34
CA GLU A 75 -8.41 -0.40 -8.40
C GLU A 75 -9.34 -1.51 -7.91
N TYR A 76 -9.17 -1.98 -6.66
CA TYR A 76 -10.06 -2.97 -6.07
C TYR A 76 -11.51 -2.47 -5.99
N LEU A 77 -11.73 -1.22 -5.57
CA LEU A 77 -13.08 -0.65 -5.49
C LEU A 77 -13.74 -0.53 -6.87
N VAL A 78 -12.97 -0.20 -7.91
CA VAL A 78 -13.46 -0.17 -9.30
C VAL A 78 -13.83 -1.59 -9.77
N GLU A 79 -12.94 -2.57 -9.55
CA GLU A 79 -13.14 -3.97 -9.93
C GLU A 79 -14.38 -4.59 -9.25
N LYS A 80 -14.65 -4.21 -8.00
CA LYS A 80 -15.87 -4.61 -7.27
C LYS A 80 -17.11 -3.79 -7.61
N GLY A 81 -17.02 -2.80 -8.50
CA GLY A 81 -18.13 -1.94 -8.87
C GLY A 81 -18.64 -1.03 -7.75
N LEU A 82 -17.80 -0.77 -6.74
CA LEU A 82 -18.13 0.11 -5.60
C LEU A 82 -17.93 1.58 -5.95
N ILE A 83 -17.07 1.88 -6.93
CA ILE A 83 -16.90 3.19 -7.56
C ILE A 83 -16.78 3.03 -9.08
N HIS A 84 -17.11 4.08 -9.84
CA HIS A 84 -17.10 4.02 -11.31
C HIS A 84 -15.71 4.20 -11.94
N GLU A 85 -14.86 5.02 -11.32
CA GLU A 85 -13.51 5.29 -11.81
C GLU A 85 -12.64 5.81 -10.65
N VAL A 86 -11.31 5.72 -10.83
CA VAL A 86 -10.37 6.37 -9.91
C VAL A 86 -10.33 7.85 -10.28
N TYR A 87 -10.90 8.71 -9.43
CA TYR A 87 -10.80 10.14 -9.62
C TYR A 87 -9.35 10.59 -9.39
N SER A 88 -8.63 10.93 -10.46
CA SER A 88 -7.35 11.61 -10.33
C SER A 88 -7.55 12.95 -9.60
N GLN A 89 -6.72 13.18 -8.58
CA GLN A 89 -6.66 14.45 -7.85
C GLN A 89 -5.95 15.56 -8.67
N ASP A 90 -5.64 15.34 -9.95
CA ASP A 90 -5.10 16.35 -10.87
C ASP A 90 -6.14 17.38 -11.35
N LYS A 91 -7.02 17.84 -10.44
CA LYS A 91 -7.75 19.10 -10.63
C LYS A 91 -7.04 20.20 -9.84
N LYS A 92 -5.93 20.68 -10.40
CA LYS A 92 -5.54 22.09 -10.26
C LYS A 92 -5.79 22.81 -11.57
#